data_AF-A0A918MAI1-F1
#
_entry.id   AF-A0A918MAI1-F1
#
_cell.length_a   1.000
_cell.length_b   1.000
_cell.length_c   1.000
_cell.angle_alpha   90.00
_cell.angle_beta   90.00
_cell.angle_gamma   90.00
#
_symmetry.space_group_name_H-M   'P 1'
#
loop_
_entity.id
_entity.type
_entity.pdbx_description
1 polymer ?
#
loop_
_entity_poly.entity_id
_entity_poly.type
_entity_poly.pdbx_seq_one_letter_code
_entity_poly.pdbx_strand_id
1 'polypeptide(L)'
;MTYRRAVIPALAGGLLITLLLWWAGASAQALELRGTTGVFDVQSAAELRRWLLPWSYEPPTGLLSDGPAATGTGGTALSGGTQYADLYHTAMQIRFVAVFVFFVAGALLLVRRLPPVQRRTPATLLALWAWGPVAGTLAVTVSAPWLIASGGHGSYRVLPQLAVVVASSGPVVVFTALLTALLTVFMARVTAKGADPLPRRSVPPRAARLAASVGTAVVALSLVVLSYQSVAARIQTSFGGGGMLSEPGDLLREWLLLGGWSGPASTPLGHWLLYRAADVVMLAVVWWALRLLPGLLTRTTVPAMAVGAVCATVLGLFASQVLHMAMDDTARVWGFMYLFADLGDGVPAALTFGVTAGIAAFATLRLAEGRGASRSGS
;
A
#
# COMPACT_ATOMS: atom_id res chain seq x y z
N MET A 1 13.71 -6.33 -21.49
CA MET A 1 14.91 -5.79 -20.82
C MET A 1 15.66 -6.95 -20.16
N THR A 2 16.97 -7.03 -20.35
CA THR A 2 17.81 -8.07 -19.68
C THR A 2 17.85 -7.82 -18.18
N TYR A 3 18.07 -8.87 -17.39
CA TYR A 3 18.09 -8.79 -15.93
C TYR A 3 19.11 -7.74 -15.45
N ARG A 4 20.33 -7.77 -16.01
CA ARG A 4 21.41 -6.83 -15.71
C ARG A 4 21.02 -5.36 -15.87
N ARG A 5 20.22 -5.01 -16.90
CA ARG A 5 19.80 -3.62 -17.13
C ARG A 5 18.68 -3.19 -16.17
N ALA A 6 17.86 -4.11 -15.68
CA ALA A 6 16.77 -3.82 -14.74
C ALA A 6 17.23 -3.76 -13.27
N VAL A 7 18.34 -4.42 -12.92
CA VAL A 7 18.87 -4.45 -11.54
C VAL A 7 19.35 -3.07 -11.08
N ILE A 8 20.11 -2.35 -11.90
CA ILE A 8 20.67 -1.03 -11.55
C ILE A 8 19.56 -0.03 -11.12
N PRO A 9 18.52 0.22 -11.93
CA PRO A 9 17.46 1.14 -11.52
C PRO A 9 16.66 0.63 -10.31
N ALA A 10 16.44 -0.69 -10.20
CA ALA A 10 15.73 -1.26 -9.05
C ALA A 10 16.50 -1.07 -7.74
N LEU A 11 17.81 -1.28 -7.74
CA LEU A 11 18.67 -1.04 -6.58
C LEU A 11 18.75 0.45 -6.22
N ALA A 12 18.93 1.32 -7.22
CA ALA A 12 18.96 2.77 -6.99
C ALA A 12 17.63 3.27 -6.37
N GLY A 13 16.50 2.78 -6.87
CA GLY A 13 15.20 3.05 -6.28
C GLY A 13 15.06 2.50 -4.86
N GLY A 14 15.45 1.23 -4.64
CA GLY A 14 15.43 0.61 -3.31
C GLY A 14 16.25 1.39 -2.28
N LEU A 15 17.45 1.83 -2.65
CA LEU A 15 18.29 2.67 -1.80
C LEU A 15 17.63 4.02 -1.51
N LEU A 16 17.06 4.67 -2.53
CA LEU A 16 16.41 5.97 -2.38
C LEU A 16 15.20 5.90 -1.45
N ILE A 17 14.28 4.94 -1.63
CA ILE A 17 13.09 4.84 -0.76
C ILE A 17 13.48 4.56 0.68
N THR A 18 14.48 3.71 0.89
CA THR A 18 15.01 3.39 2.23
C THR A 18 15.62 4.62 2.88
N LEU A 19 16.46 5.37 2.14
CA LEU A 19 17.11 6.58 2.63
C LEU A 19 16.10 7.69 2.94
N LEU A 20 15.10 7.89 2.07
CA LEU A 20 14.06 8.90 2.26
C LEU A 20 13.19 8.59 3.48
N LEU A 21 12.78 7.33 3.66
CA LEU A 21 12.01 6.91 4.83
C LEU A 21 12.84 6.99 6.11
N TRP A 22 14.13 6.66 6.03
CA TRP A 22 15.04 6.79 7.16
C TRP A 22 15.19 8.26 7.58
N TRP A 23 15.42 9.14 6.61
CA TRP A 23 15.53 10.59 6.82
C TRP A 23 14.22 11.20 7.32
N ALA A 24 13.08 10.76 6.78
CA ALA A 24 11.75 11.12 7.24
C ALA A 24 11.55 10.74 8.72
N GLY A 25 11.87 9.49 9.10
CA GLY A 25 11.80 9.02 10.48
C GLY A 25 12.69 9.81 11.44
N ALA A 26 13.93 10.11 11.04
CA ALA A 26 14.85 10.95 11.82
C ALA A 26 14.32 12.37 12.02
N SER A 27 13.52 12.89 11.08
CA SER A 27 12.95 14.24 11.13
C SER A 27 11.79 14.37 12.13
N ALA A 28 11.23 13.26 12.63
CA ALA A 28 10.12 13.28 13.59
C ALA A 28 10.46 14.05 14.88
N GLN A 29 11.71 13.95 15.36
CA GLN A 29 12.19 14.65 16.56
C GLN A 29 12.40 16.15 16.32
N ALA A 30 12.78 16.54 15.10
CA ALA A 30 12.94 17.95 14.75
C ALA A 30 11.59 18.71 14.84
N LEU A 31 10.48 18.00 14.68
CA LEU A 31 9.13 18.56 14.85
C LEU A 31 8.75 18.84 16.31
N GLU A 32 9.47 18.33 17.29
CA GLU A 32 9.24 18.59 18.72
C GLU A 32 9.94 19.88 19.22
N LEU A 33 10.85 20.43 18.41
CA LEU A 33 11.58 21.64 18.78
C LEU A 33 10.63 22.85 18.85
N ARG A 34 10.79 23.66 19.90
CA ARG A 34 9.95 24.85 20.18
C ARG A 34 9.90 25.87 19.03
N GLY A 35 10.88 25.87 18.14
CA GLY A 35 10.91 26.75 16.96
C GLY A 35 10.04 26.27 15.79
N THR A 36 9.66 25.00 15.78
CA THR A 36 8.96 24.38 14.64
C THR A 36 7.50 24.83 14.56
N THR A 37 6.89 25.16 15.70
CA THR A 37 5.56 25.79 15.79
C THR A 37 5.52 27.22 15.25
N GLY A 38 6.69 27.84 15.01
CA GLY A 38 6.79 29.14 14.35
C GLY A 38 6.76 29.07 12.82
N VAL A 39 7.04 27.90 12.24
CA VAL A 39 7.05 27.65 10.78
C VAL A 39 5.83 26.83 10.35
N PHE A 40 5.42 25.86 11.16
CA PHE A 40 4.22 25.07 10.99
C PHE A 40 3.26 25.35 12.14
N ASP A 41 1.96 25.47 11.87
CA ASP A 41 0.98 25.49 12.96
C ASP A 41 1.03 24.18 13.78
N VAL A 42 0.67 24.25 15.06
CA VAL A 42 0.75 23.13 16.03
C VAL A 42 0.05 21.88 15.49
N GLN A 43 -1.12 22.06 14.86
CA GLN A 43 -1.90 20.96 14.30
C GLN A 43 -1.23 20.30 13.08
N SER A 44 -0.57 21.09 12.23
CA SER A 44 0.17 20.58 11.08
C SER A 44 1.43 19.83 11.53
N ALA A 45 2.16 20.36 12.52
CA ALA A 45 3.34 19.70 13.09
C ALA A 45 2.99 18.36 13.76
N ALA A 46 1.87 18.32 14.49
CA ALA A 46 1.37 17.08 15.10
C ALA A 46 1.00 16.02 14.04
N GLU A 47 0.35 16.43 12.95
CA GLU A 47 -0.04 15.50 11.87
C GLU A 47 1.17 14.99 11.07
N LEU A 48 2.11 15.87 10.73
CA LEU A 48 3.39 15.47 10.14
C LEU A 48 4.15 14.49 11.05
N ARG A 49 4.18 14.76 12.35
CA ARG A 49 4.80 13.86 13.33
C ARG A 49 4.12 12.49 13.33
N ARG A 50 2.79 12.45 13.25
CA ARG A 50 2.01 11.20 13.16
C ARG A 50 2.40 10.37 11.93
N TRP A 51 2.68 11.01 10.79
CA TRP A 51 3.09 10.29 9.58
C TRP A 51 4.53 9.78 9.62
N LEU A 52 5.42 10.49 10.32
CA LEU A 52 6.84 10.15 10.39
C LEU A 52 7.17 9.15 11.50
N LEU A 53 6.39 9.14 12.59
CA LEU A 53 6.59 8.25 13.75
C LEU A 53 6.74 6.76 13.38
N PRO A 54 5.94 6.19 12.45
CA PRO A 54 6.10 4.80 12.04
C PRO A 54 7.48 4.47 11.45
N TRP A 55 8.26 5.47 11.05
CA TRP A 55 9.58 5.30 10.45
C TRP A 55 10.72 5.76 11.37
N SER A 56 10.41 6.24 12.60
CA SER A 56 11.42 6.75 13.52
C SER A 56 12.20 5.62 14.21
N TYR A 57 13.53 5.73 14.20
CA TYR A 57 14.41 4.80 14.91
C TYR A 57 14.38 4.97 16.44
N GLU A 58 13.85 6.08 16.93
CA GLU A 58 13.69 6.34 18.36
C GLU A 58 12.38 5.74 18.87
N PRO A 59 12.39 5.01 20.00
CA PRO A 59 11.17 4.50 20.61
C PRO A 59 10.28 5.66 21.13
N PRO A 60 8.95 5.59 20.95
CA PRO A 60 8.01 6.46 21.63
C PRO A 60 8.30 6.56 23.13
N THR A 61 8.31 7.77 23.68
CA THR A 61 8.64 8.04 25.10
C THR A 61 7.75 7.29 26.10
N GLY A 62 6.54 6.88 25.69
CA GLY A 62 5.64 6.04 26.49
C GLY A 62 6.09 4.57 26.65
N LEU A 63 6.86 4.01 25.71
CA LEU A 63 7.34 2.62 25.78
C LEU A 63 8.35 2.39 26.93
N LEU A 64 9.01 3.45 27.38
CA LEU A 64 9.99 3.40 28.46
C LEU A 64 9.36 3.59 29.86
N SER A 65 8.11 4.03 29.95
CA SER A 65 7.47 4.43 31.21
C SER A 65 6.44 3.43 31.76
N ASP A 66 5.98 2.47 30.94
CA ASP A 66 4.96 1.46 31.32
C ASP A 66 5.53 0.10 31.77
N GLY A 67 6.83 0.04 32.07
CA GLY A 67 7.33 -1.04 32.93
C GLY A 67 6.69 -0.88 34.31
N PRO A 68 6.11 -1.92 34.93
CA PRO A 68 5.48 -1.78 36.23
C PRO A 68 6.52 -1.15 37.15
N ALA A 69 6.17 -0.03 37.77
CA ALA A 69 6.97 0.61 38.81
C ALA A 69 7.06 -0.39 39.97
N ALA A 70 7.97 -1.36 39.83
CA ALA A 70 8.38 -2.24 40.88
C ALA A 70 9.11 -1.34 41.87
N THR A 71 8.40 -1.00 42.93
CA THR A 71 8.89 -0.48 44.20
C THR A 71 9.80 -1.52 44.89
N GLY A 72 10.78 -2.03 44.15
CA GLY A 72 11.72 -3.07 44.55
C GLY A 72 13.12 -2.68 44.11
N THR A 73 13.94 -2.31 45.08
CA THR A 73 15.39 -2.17 44.97
C THR A 73 16.02 -3.40 44.31
N GLY A 74 16.53 -3.25 43.08
CA GLY A 74 17.51 -4.17 42.50
C GLY A 74 17.37 -4.43 41.00
N GLY A 75 18.31 -3.90 40.21
CA GLY A 75 18.89 -4.47 38.97
C GLY A 75 18.03 -4.91 37.76
N THR A 76 16.75 -5.25 37.91
CA THR A 76 15.96 -6.00 36.91
C THR A 76 15.01 -5.11 36.09
N ALA A 77 14.59 -3.96 36.61
CA ALA A 77 13.79 -2.98 35.87
C ALA A 77 14.60 -2.32 34.73
N LEU A 78 15.90 -2.08 34.96
CA LEU A 78 16.83 -1.56 33.96
C LEU A 78 17.13 -2.58 32.85
N SER A 79 17.17 -3.88 33.17
CA SER A 79 17.37 -4.94 32.16
C SER A 79 16.13 -5.20 31.29
N GLY A 80 14.92 -4.99 31.83
CA GLY A 80 13.69 -5.10 31.04
C GLY A 80 13.53 -3.97 30.01
N GLY A 81 13.77 -2.72 30.43
CA GLY A 81 13.69 -1.56 29.53
C GLY A 81 14.70 -1.59 28.37
N THR A 82 15.91 -2.10 28.62
CA THR A 82 16.93 -2.30 27.58
C THR A 82 16.53 -3.40 26.59
N GLN A 83 15.95 -4.50 27.06
CA GLN A 83 15.47 -5.58 26.19
C GLN A 83 14.30 -5.14 25.27
N TYR A 84 13.37 -4.31 25.75
CA TYR A 84 12.29 -3.78 24.92
C TYR A 84 12.79 -2.77 23.88
N ALA A 85 13.78 -1.94 24.23
CA ALA A 85 14.44 -1.04 23.29
C ALA A 85 15.18 -1.82 22.19
N ASP A 86 15.88 -2.90 22.52
CA ASP A 86 16.56 -3.77 21.54
C ASP A 86 15.57 -4.43 20.58
N LEU A 87 14.40 -4.86 21.07
CA LEU A 87 13.31 -5.39 20.23
C LEU A 87 12.76 -4.32 19.28
N TYR A 88 12.59 -3.08 19.76
CA TYR A 88 12.17 -1.96 18.92
C TYR A 88 13.19 -1.67 17.81
N HIS A 89 14.49 -1.60 18.15
CA HIS A 89 15.56 -1.40 17.17
C HIS A 89 15.63 -2.54 16.16
N THR A 90 15.46 -3.79 16.61
CA THR A 90 15.39 -4.96 15.72
C THR A 90 14.21 -4.85 14.76
N ALA A 91 13.04 -4.43 15.26
CA ALA A 91 11.86 -4.24 14.42
C ALA A 91 12.10 -3.17 13.33
N MET A 92 12.76 -2.06 13.69
CA MET A 92 13.12 -1.02 12.74
C MET A 92 14.13 -1.52 11.70
N GLN A 93 15.17 -2.25 12.10
CA GLN A 93 16.12 -2.85 11.16
C GLN A 93 15.42 -3.77 10.16
N ILE A 94 14.54 -4.66 10.64
CA ILE A 94 13.73 -5.54 9.80
C ILE A 94 12.86 -4.73 8.84
N ARG A 95 12.21 -3.66 9.33
CA ARG A 95 11.35 -2.80 8.51
C ARG A 95 12.12 -2.18 7.34
N PHE A 96 13.27 -1.54 7.60
CA PHE A 96 14.05 -0.89 6.53
C PHE A 96 14.61 -1.90 5.52
N VAL A 97 15.12 -3.04 5.98
CA VAL A 97 15.58 -4.12 5.10
C VAL A 97 14.42 -4.68 4.28
N ALA A 98 13.26 -4.88 4.89
CA ALA A 98 12.08 -5.40 4.22
C ALA A 98 11.57 -4.43 3.14
N VAL A 99 11.48 -3.11 3.41
CA VAL A 99 11.11 -2.12 2.38
C VAL A 99 12.06 -2.20 1.20
N PHE A 100 13.37 -2.22 1.46
CA PHE A 100 14.38 -2.33 0.42
C PHE A 100 14.15 -3.58 -0.44
N VAL A 101 14.04 -4.75 0.18
CA VAL A 101 13.89 -6.03 -0.54
C VAL A 101 12.58 -6.09 -1.33
N PHE A 102 11.44 -5.74 -0.72
CA PHE A 102 10.13 -5.77 -1.38
C PHE A 102 10.05 -4.75 -2.51
N PHE A 103 10.58 -3.55 -2.32
CA PHE A 103 10.64 -2.55 -3.38
C PHE A 103 11.51 -3.02 -4.54
N VAL A 104 12.75 -3.48 -4.27
CA VAL A 104 13.67 -3.98 -5.31
C VAL A 104 13.06 -5.16 -6.07
N ALA A 105 12.43 -6.11 -5.38
CA ALA A 105 11.82 -7.28 -6.01
C ALA A 105 10.69 -6.90 -6.98
N GLY A 106 9.77 -6.05 -6.55
CA GLY A 106 8.69 -5.58 -7.42
C GLY A 106 9.17 -4.63 -8.51
N ALA A 107 10.10 -3.73 -8.22
CA ALA A 107 10.68 -2.82 -9.21
C ALA A 107 11.42 -3.60 -10.31
N LEU A 108 12.20 -4.63 -9.94
CA LEU A 108 12.87 -5.48 -10.90
C LEU A 108 11.87 -6.24 -11.78
N LEU A 109 10.80 -6.77 -11.19
CA LEU A 109 9.74 -7.43 -11.94
C LEU A 109 9.03 -6.46 -12.89
N LEU A 110 8.63 -5.29 -12.40
CA LEU A 110 7.93 -4.25 -13.15
C LEU A 110 8.80 -3.69 -14.26
N VAL A 111 10.03 -3.26 -14.01
CA VAL A 111 10.94 -2.73 -15.04
C VAL A 111 11.26 -3.78 -16.11
N ARG A 112 11.39 -5.05 -15.71
CA ARG A 112 11.65 -6.15 -16.66
C ARG A 112 10.43 -6.44 -17.55
N ARG A 113 9.22 -6.38 -16.98
CA ARG A 113 7.96 -6.74 -17.66
C ARG A 113 7.28 -5.57 -18.37
N LEU A 114 7.49 -4.35 -17.86
CA LEU A 114 7.03 -3.05 -18.34
C LEU A 114 8.24 -2.11 -18.51
N PRO A 115 9.16 -2.38 -19.43
CA PRO A 115 10.31 -1.51 -19.63
C PRO A 115 9.87 -0.12 -20.10
N PRO A 116 10.44 0.97 -19.57
CA PRO A 116 10.02 2.35 -19.85
C PRO A 116 10.57 2.83 -21.20
N VAL A 117 10.16 2.16 -22.28
CA VAL A 117 10.54 2.50 -23.64
C VAL A 117 9.28 2.91 -24.41
N GLN A 118 9.38 3.94 -25.25
CA GLN A 118 8.27 4.52 -26.02
C GLN A 118 7.07 4.93 -25.12
N ARG A 119 5.85 4.42 -25.43
CA ARG A 119 4.58 4.75 -24.77
C ARG A 119 4.35 4.01 -23.44
N ARG A 120 5.32 3.24 -22.93
CA ARG A 120 5.18 2.48 -21.66
C ARG A 120 5.67 3.24 -20.43
N THR A 121 6.45 4.31 -20.61
CA THR A 121 6.99 5.16 -19.53
C THR A 121 5.96 5.59 -18.48
N PRO A 122 4.78 6.15 -18.84
CA PRO A 122 3.82 6.56 -17.82
C PRO A 122 3.24 5.36 -17.07
N ALA A 123 3.00 4.23 -17.75
CA ALA A 123 2.51 3.02 -17.09
C ALA A 123 3.55 2.43 -16.13
N THR A 124 4.83 2.43 -16.50
CA THR A 124 5.91 1.99 -15.62
C THR A 124 6.05 2.90 -14.41
N LEU A 125 5.97 4.23 -14.60
CA LEU A 125 6.01 5.21 -13.51
C LEU A 125 4.86 4.98 -12.52
N LEU A 126 3.63 4.93 -13.02
CA LEU A 126 2.45 4.73 -12.18
C LEU A 126 2.48 3.38 -11.46
N ALA A 127 2.94 2.32 -12.13
CA ALA A 127 3.07 1.01 -11.49
C ALA A 127 4.13 1.00 -10.37
N LEU A 128 5.28 1.64 -10.60
CA LEU A 128 6.33 1.75 -9.58
C LEU A 128 5.91 2.64 -8.42
N TRP A 129 5.21 3.73 -8.70
CA TRP A 129 4.66 4.60 -7.66
C TRP A 129 3.67 3.83 -6.78
N ALA A 130 2.73 3.12 -7.39
CA ALA A 130 1.76 2.28 -6.68
C ALA A 130 2.40 1.10 -5.92
N TRP A 131 3.55 0.60 -6.39
CA TRP A 131 4.28 -0.48 -5.70
C TRP A 131 4.98 -0.02 -4.42
N GLY A 132 5.35 1.26 -4.30
CA GLY A 132 6.04 1.76 -3.10
C GLY A 132 5.23 1.64 -1.81
N PRO A 133 3.97 2.13 -1.75
CA PRO A 133 3.05 1.91 -0.62
C PRO A 133 2.91 0.43 -0.27
N VAL A 134 2.76 -0.43 -1.29
CA VAL A 134 2.69 -1.88 -1.12
C VAL A 134 3.93 -2.44 -0.43
N ALA A 135 5.12 -2.03 -0.87
CA ALA A 135 6.38 -2.42 -0.22
C ALA A 135 6.47 -1.90 1.23
N GLY A 136 5.99 -0.69 1.49
CA GLY A 136 5.87 -0.12 2.84
C GLY A 136 4.96 -0.93 3.75
N THR A 137 3.74 -1.22 3.30
CA THR A 137 2.78 -2.07 4.03
C THR A 137 3.37 -3.45 4.30
N LEU A 138 3.98 -4.10 3.30
CA LEU A 138 4.62 -5.41 3.50
C LEU A 138 5.76 -5.35 4.53
N ALA A 139 6.60 -4.31 4.50
CA ALA A 139 7.66 -4.15 5.49
C ALA A 139 7.14 -3.91 6.91
N VAL A 140 6.08 -3.13 7.03
CA VAL A 140 5.40 -2.88 8.30
C VAL A 140 4.77 -4.16 8.84
N THR A 141 4.13 -4.98 7.98
CA THR A 141 3.58 -6.28 8.38
C THR A 141 4.66 -7.25 8.88
N VAL A 142 5.80 -7.33 8.20
CA VAL A 142 6.90 -8.24 8.56
C VAL A 142 7.60 -7.81 9.85
N SER A 143 7.71 -6.51 10.11
CA SER A 143 8.31 -5.97 11.35
C SER A 143 7.36 -5.95 12.54
N ALA A 144 6.04 -6.07 12.32
CA ALA A 144 5.04 -5.91 13.35
C ALA A 144 5.17 -6.83 14.58
N PRO A 145 5.57 -8.11 14.46
CA PRO A 145 5.73 -8.98 15.64
C PRO A 145 6.75 -8.45 16.66
N TRP A 146 7.87 -7.90 16.18
CA TRP A 146 8.90 -7.31 17.04
C TRP A 146 8.45 -5.99 17.66
N LEU A 147 7.69 -5.18 16.93
CA LEU A 147 7.11 -3.96 17.50
C LEU A 147 6.09 -4.25 18.60
N ILE A 148 5.22 -5.23 18.38
CA ILE A 148 4.24 -5.66 19.38
C ILE A 148 4.94 -6.17 20.64
N ALA A 149 5.97 -7.01 20.45
CA ALA A 149 6.78 -7.50 21.56
C ALA A 149 7.52 -6.37 22.30
N SER A 150 8.02 -5.36 21.58
CA SER A 150 8.71 -4.21 22.17
C SER A 150 7.82 -3.37 23.08
N GLY A 151 6.49 -3.41 22.87
CA GLY A 151 5.51 -2.75 23.74
C GLY A 151 5.22 -3.46 25.05
N GLY A 152 5.79 -4.64 25.34
CA GLY A 152 5.41 -5.44 26.51
C GLY A 152 4.03 -6.13 26.39
N HIS A 153 3.36 -6.00 25.24
CA HIS A 153 2.00 -6.50 25.01
C HIS A 153 1.95 -7.96 24.48
N GLY A 154 3.02 -8.74 24.68
CA GLY A 154 3.26 -10.01 24.00
C GLY A 154 2.23 -11.14 24.19
N SER A 155 1.18 -10.95 25.02
CA SER A 155 0.20 -12.00 25.34
C SER A 155 -1.27 -11.63 25.09
N TYR A 156 -1.62 -10.37 24.81
CA TYR A 156 -3.02 -9.94 24.73
C TYR A 156 -3.30 -9.13 23.45
N ARG A 157 -4.30 -9.56 22.65
CA ARG A 157 -4.81 -8.85 21.46
C ARG A 157 -3.77 -8.55 20.37
N VAL A 158 -2.99 -9.57 19.99
CA VAL A 158 -1.99 -9.46 18.92
C VAL A 158 -2.64 -9.12 17.57
N LEU A 159 -3.81 -9.67 17.25
CA LEU A 159 -4.48 -9.43 15.95
C LEU A 159 -4.96 -7.98 15.78
N PRO A 160 -5.65 -7.35 16.73
CA PRO A 160 -5.94 -5.91 16.67
C PRO A 160 -4.69 -5.04 16.57
N GLN A 161 -3.62 -5.38 17.32
CA GLN A 161 -2.37 -4.63 17.27
C GLN A 161 -1.67 -4.74 15.91
N LEU A 162 -1.71 -5.93 15.30
CA LEU A 162 -1.26 -6.11 13.91
C LEU A 162 -2.05 -5.21 12.97
N ALA A 163 -3.37 -5.12 13.10
CA ALA A 163 -4.18 -4.24 12.25
C ALA A 163 -3.74 -2.76 12.38
N VAL A 164 -3.53 -2.28 13.61
CA VAL A 164 -3.05 -0.92 13.88
C VAL A 164 -1.67 -0.68 13.26
N VAL A 165 -0.73 -1.62 13.44
CA VAL A 165 0.61 -1.50 12.86
C VAL A 165 0.53 -1.49 11.34
N VAL A 166 -0.26 -2.37 10.71
CA VAL A 166 -0.42 -2.43 9.25
C VAL A 166 -1.00 -1.14 8.68
N ALA A 167 -1.98 -0.54 9.35
CA ALA A 167 -2.55 0.75 8.98
C ALA A 167 -1.54 1.90 9.12
N SER A 168 -0.46 1.73 9.88
CA SER A 168 0.50 2.79 10.18
C SER A 168 1.53 3.05 9.07
N SER A 169 1.45 2.45 7.88
CA SER A 169 2.43 2.73 6.81
C SER A 169 2.44 4.21 6.40
N GLY A 170 1.29 4.88 6.50
CA GLY A 170 1.13 6.32 6.45
C GLY A 170 1.37 6.99 5.08
N PRO A 171 0.94 8.26 4.93
CA PRO A 171 1.04 9.01 3.67
C PRO A 171 2.48 9.26 3.19
N VAL A 172 3.45 9.29 4.11
CA VAL A 172 4.87 9.52 3.82
C VAL A 172 5.41 8.49 2.82
N VAL A 173 4.96 7.24 2.87
CA VAL A 173 5.38 6.21 1.91
C VAL A 173 4.90 6.53 0.50
N VAL A 174 3.71 7.12 0.33
CA VAL A 174 3.17 7.49 -0.98
C VAL A 174 4.03 8.55 -1.67
N PHE A 175 4.47 9.56 -0.92
CA PHE A 175 5.33 10.63 -1.45
C PHE A 175 6.76 10.17 -1.72
N THR A 176 7.36 9.41 -0.79
CA THR A 176 8.70 8.84 -0.99
C THR A 176 8.72 7.85 -2.16
N ALA A 177 7.65 7.06 -2.33
CA ALA A 177 7.47 6.17 -3.47
C ALA A 177 7.39 6.92 -4.80
N LEU A 178 6.75 8.10 -4.84
CA LEU A 178 6.65 8.91 -6.07
C LEU A 178 8.03 9.39 -6.52
N LEU A 179 8.80 9.99 -5.61
CA LEU A 179 10.18 10.42 -5.88
C LEU A 179 11.05 9.24 -6.30
N THR A 180 10.89 8.11 -5.63
CA THR A 180 11.60 6.87 -5.96
C THR A 180 11.25 6.35 -7.34
N ALA A 181 9.96 6.35 -7.71
CA ALA A 181 9.49 5.92 -9.02
C ALA A 181 10.06 6.81 -10.13
N LEU A 182 10.10 8.13 -9.93
CA LEU A 182 10.70 9.08 -10.87
C LEU A 182 12.18 8.76 -11.13
N LEU A 183 12.99 8.59 -10.07
CA LEU A 183 14.40 8.23 -10.21
C LEU A 183 14.57 6.86 -10.88
N THR A 184 13.79 5.87 -10.44
CA THR A 184 13.87 4.49 -10.95
C THR A 184 13.55 4.44 -12.44
N VAL A 185 12.49 5.13 -12.90
CA VAL A 185 12.12 5.22 -14.31
C VAL A 185 13.17 5.99 -15.10
N PHE A 186 13.68 7.09 -14.57
CA PHE A 186 14.75 7.86 -15.21
C PHE A 186 15.99 6.99 -15.47
N MET A 187 16.49 6.29 -14.44
CA MET A 187 17.61 5.37 -14.55
C MET A 187 17.29 4.19 -15.48
N ALA A 188 16.08 3.65 -15.42
CA ALA A 188 15.66 2.57 -16.31
C ALA A 188 15.60 3.02 -17.78
N ARG A 189 15.25 4.28 -18.07
CA ARG A 189 15.33 4.86 -19.42
C ARG A 189 16.76 5.02 -19.90
N VAL A 190 17.65 5.51 -19.03
CA VAL A 190 19.08 5.66 -19.35
C VAL A 190 19.69 4.30 -19.68
N THR A 191 19.45 3.29 -18.84
CA THR A 191 19.95 1.91 -19.03
C THR A 191 19.30 1.16 -20.20
N ALA A 192 18.10 1.58 -20.63
CA ALA A 192 17.41 1.02 -21.78
C ALA A 192 17.77 1.68 -23.13
N LYS A 193 18.59 2.75 -23.14
CA LYS A 193 19.08 3.35 -24.40
C LYS A 193 19.75 2.29 -25.27
N GLY A 194 19.43 2.27 -26.56
CA GLY A 194 19.95 1.30 -27.53
C GLY A 194 19.37 -0.12 -27.39
N ALA A 195 18.27 -0.32 -26.66
CA ALA A 195 17.52 -1.57 -26.71
C ALA A 195 16.54 -1.56 -27.90
N ASP A 196 16.49 -2.67 -28.65
CA ASP A 196 15.57 -2.83 -29.78
C ASP A 196 14.11 -2.63 -29.38
N PRO A 197 13.26 -2.13 -30.30
CA PRO A 197 11.84 -1.96 -30.06
C PRO A 197 11.20 -3.30 -29.72
N LEU A 198 10.71 -3.42 -28.49
CA LEU A 198 10.03 -4.62 -28.03
C LEU A 198 8.66 -4.73 -28.71
N PRO A 199 8.33 -5.86 -29.38
CA PRO A 199 7.03 -6.02 -30.02
C PRO A 199 5.90 -5.91 -28.99
N ARG A 200 4.85 -5.17 -29.35
CA ARG A 200 3.57 -5.20 -28.63
C ARG A 200 2.86 -6.49 -29.01
N ARG A 201 2.39 -7.23 -28.01
CA ARG A 201 1.53 -8.39 -28.28
C ARG A 201 0.13 -7.87 -28.60
N SER A 202 -0.39 -8.22 -29.78
CA SER A 202 -1.78 -7.97 -30.16
C SER A 202 -2.68 -8.96 -29.42
N VAL A 203 -3.18 -8.55 -28.25
CA VAL A 203 -4.22 -9.32 -27.55
C VAL A 203 -5.57 -8.96 -28.16
N PRO A 204 -6.43 -9.94 -28.52
CA PRO A 204 -7.76 -9.66 -29.03
C PRO A 204 -8.54 -8.75 -28.06
N PRO A 205 -9.16 -7.66 -28.55
CA PRO A 205 -9.75 -6.65 -27.67
C PRO A 205 -10.89 -7.19 -26.82
N ARG A 206 -11.61 -8.21 -27.30
CA ARG A 206 -12.69 -8.87 -26.55
C ARG A 206 -12.16 -9.69 -25.36
N ALA A 207 -11.08 -10.44 -25.56
CA ALA A 207 -10.47 -11.23 -24.49
C ALA A 207 -9.90 -10.31 -23.39
N ALA A 208 -9.22 -9.23 -23.77
CA ALA A 208 -8.70 -8.25 -22.83
C ALA A 208 -9.82 -7.55 -22.02
N ARG A 209 -10.95 -7.22 -22.65
CA ARG A 209 -12.11 -6.63 -21.95
C ARG A 209 -12.75 -7.62 -20.98
N LEU A 210 -12.96 -8.87 -21.38
CA LEU A 210 -13.53 -9.90 -20.50
C LEU A 210 -12.64 -10.13 -19.27
N ALA A 211 -11.33 -10.24 -19.48
CA ALA A 211 -10.39 -10.43 -18.40
C ALA A 211 -10.35 -9.23 -17.44
N ALA A 212 -10.36 -8.02 -17.99
CA ALA A 212 -10.47 -6.80 -17.19
C ALA A 212 -11.76 -6.78 -16.38
N SER A 213 -12.91 -7.10 -17.00
CA SER A 213 -14.21 -7.14 -16.34
C SER A 213 -14.27 -8.16 -15.19
N VAL A 214 -13.71 -9.36 -15.38
CA VAL A 214 -13.66 -10.37 -14.32
C VAL A 214 -12.73 -9.94 -13.18
N GLY A 215 -11.54 -9.42 -13.50
CA GLY A 215 -10.64 -8.87 -12.48
C GLY A 215 -11.26 -7.73 -11.70
N THR A 216 -11.97 -6.80 -12.37
CA THR A 216 -12.68 -5.72 -11.67
C THR A 216 -13.86 -6.19 -10.86
N ALA A 217 -14.55 -7.27 -11.26
CA ALA A 217 -15.65 -7.81 -10.46
C ALA A 217 -15.16 -8.30 -9.09
N VAL A 218 -13.94 -8.86 -9.03
CA VAL A 218 -13.29 -9.25 -7.77
C VAL A 218 -13.04 -8.03 -6.87
N VAL A 219 -12.56 -6.93 -7.44
CA VAL A 219 -12.32 -5.67 -6.70
C VAL A 219 -13.64 -5.02 -6.28
N ALA A 220 -14.66 -5.06 -7.15
CA ALA A 220 -15.99 -4.54 -6.87
C ALA A 220 -16.69 -5.33 -5.75
N LEU A 221 -16.43 -6.63 -5.62
CA LEU A 221 -16.94 -7.43 -4.50
C LEU A 221 -16.47 -6.87 -3.16
N SER A 222 -15.19 -6.50 -3.05
CA SER A 222 -14.66 -5.85 -1.85
C SER A 222 -15.33 -4.48 -1.61
N LEU A 223 -15.27 -3.58 -2.60
CA LEU A 223 -15.78 -2.21 -2.47
C LEU A 223 -17.30 -2.10 -2.26
N VAL A 224 -18.09 -2.98 -2.87
CA VAL A 224 -19.55 -2.88 -2.84
C VAL A 224 -20.15 -3.78 -1.77
N VAL A 225 -19.69 -5.03 -1.66
CA VAL A 225 -20.31 -6.01 -0.77
C VAL A 225 -19.63 -6.01 0.60
N LEU A 226 -18.31 -6.19 0.65
CA LEU A 226 -17.61 -6.30 1.93
C LEU A 226 -17.53 -4.96 2.67
N SER A 227 -17.31 -3.88 1.92
CA SER A 227 -17.24 -2.51 2.44
C SER A 227 -18.60 -1.90 2.79
N TYR A 228 -19.71 -2.61 2.59
CA TYR A 228 -21.01 -2.15 3.07
C TYR A 228 -21.05 -2.20 4.60
N GLN A 229 -21.41 -1.10 5.25
CA GLN A 229 -21.31 -0.91 6.71
C GLN A 229 -21.86 -2.10 7.52
N SER A 230 -23.01 -2.65 7.14
CA SER A 230 -23.62 -3.79 7.83
C SER A 230 -22.80 -5.08 7.67
N VAL A 231 -22.19 -5.31 6.51
CA VAL A 231 -21.32 -6.46 6.25
C VAL A 231 -19.98 -6.28 6.95
N ALA A 232 -19.38 -5.10 6.85
CA ALA A 232 -18.14 -4.75 7.55
C ALA A 232 -18.29 -4.93 9.07
N ALA A 233 -19.36 -4.40 9.67
CA ALA A 233 -19.65 -4.58 11.09
C ALA A 233 -19.85 -6.05 11.46
N ARG A 234 -20.48 -6.83 10.58
CA ARG A 234 -20.65 -8.28 10.79
C ARG A 234 -19.32 -9.02 10.74
N ILE A 235 -18.42 -8.70 9.80
CA ILE A 235 -17.08 -9.26 9.73
C ILE A 235 -16.28 -8.93 11.00
N GLN A 236 -16.45 -7.72 11.54
CA GLN A 236 -15.76 -7.29 12.74
C GLN A 236 -16.27 -8.01 14.00
N THR A 237 -17.59 -8.22 14.10
CA THR A 237 -18.25 -8.75 15.31
C THR A 237 -18.49 -10.26 15.27
N SER A 238 -18.36 -10.94 14.12
CA SER A 238 -18.63 -12.38 13.99
C SER A 238 -17.65 -13.27 14.75
N PHE A 239 -16.51 -12.72 15.18
CA PHE A 239 -15.45 -13.45 15.85
C PHE A 239 -15.29 -12.97 17.30
N GLY A 240 -16.11 -13.52 18.20
CA GLY A 240 -15.98 -13.33 19.65
C GLY A 240 -15.09 -14.40 20.30
N GLY A 241 -14.31 -14.00 21.30
CA GLY A 241 -13.47 -14.92 22.09
C GLY A 241 -12.44 -14.15 22.92
N GLY A 242 -11.80 -14.81 23.90
CA GLY A 242 -10.65 -14.26 24.64
C GLY A 242 -9.38 -15.06 24.34
N GLY A 243 -8.24 -14.38 24.12
CA GLY A 243 -6.94 -15.02 23.91
C GLY A 243 -5.98 -14.22 23.03
N MET A 244 -4.82 -14.81 22.69
CA MET A 244 -3.79 -14.13 21.88
C MET A 244 -4.23 -13.84 20.44
N LEU A 245 -5.11 -14.71 19.89
CA LEU A 245 -5.69 -14.61 18.54
C LEU A 245 -7.19 -14.26 18.57
N SER A 246 -7.69 -13.74 19.69
CA SER A 246 -9.07 -13.25 19.71
C SER A 246 -9.21 -11.96 18.90
N GLU A 247 -10.41 -11.70 18.38
CA GLU A 247 -10.76 -10.46 17.67
C GLU A 247 -10.02 -10.27 16.32
N PRO A 248 -10.06 -11.25 15.38
CA PRO A 248 -9.52 -11.07 14.03
C PRO A 248 -10.26 -10.00 13.21
N GLY A 249 -11.39 -9.49 13.71
CA GLY A 249 -12.28 -8.56 13.02
C GLY A 249 -11.56 -7.33 12.47
N ASP A 250 -10.69 -6.70 13.27
CA ASP A 250 -9.96 -5.50 12.85
C ASP A 250 -8.92 -5.80 11.77
N LEU A 251 -8.26 -6.95 11.87
CA LEU A 251 -7.29 -7.40 10.87
C LEU A 251 -8.00 -7.78 9.57
N LEU A 252 -9.11 -8.51 9.65
CA LEU A 252 -9.95 -8.81 8.49
C LEU A 252 -10.48 -7.54 7.84
N ARG A 253 -10.86 -6.52 8.63
CA ARG A 253 -11.27 -5.21 8.12
C ARG A 253 -10.16 -4.60 7.26
N GLU A 254 -8.95 -4.55 7.80
CA GLU A 254 -7.78 -3.96 7.15
C GLU A 254 -7.42 -4.66 5.82
N TRP A 255 -7.50 -5.99 5.79
CA TRP A 255 -7.11 -6.78 4.61
C TRP A 255 -8.26 -7.06 3.63
N LEU A 256 -9.52 -6.81 4.01
CA LEU A 256 -10.67 -7.10 3.16
C LEU A 256 -11.40 -5.87 2.64
N LEU A 257 -11.33 -4.74 3.36
CA LEU A 257 -12.13 -3.56 3.04
C LEU A 257 -11.27 -2.53 2.31
N LEU A 258 -11.57 -2.32 1.03
CA LEU A 258 -10.94 -1.25 0.23
C LEU A 258 -11.48 0.15 0.59
N GLY A 259 -12.57 0.21 1.33
CA GLY A 259 -13.20 1.44 1.80
C GLY A 259 -14.40 1.13 2.70
N GLY A 260 -15.31 2.08 2.83
CA GLY A 260 -16.55 1.92 3.60
C GLY A 260 -17.68 2.72 2.98
N TRP A 261 -18.90 2.18 3.00
CA TRP A 261 -20.08 2.92 2.58
C TRP A 261 -21.34 2.51 3.34
N SER A 262 -22.25 3.47 3.48
CA SER A 262 -23.57 3.30 4.11
C SER A 262 -24.68 3.72 3.15
N GLY A 263 -25.92 3.34 3.43
CA GLY A 263 -27.07 3.86 2.70
C GLY A 263 -27.26 5.37 2.89
N PRO A 264 -28.03 6.04 2.01
CA PRO A 264 -28.40 7.44 2.19
C PRO A 264 -29.37 7.55 3.37
N ALA A 265 -28.85 7.75 4.58
CA ALA A 265 -29.68 7.84 5.79
C ALA A 265 -30.23 9.25 5.97
N SER A 266 -29.37 10.22 6.30
CA SER A 266 -29.71 11.63 6.49
C SER A 266 -29.10 12.56 5.44
N THR A 267 -28.19 12.05 4.61
CA THR A 267 -27.49 12.81 3.57
C THR A 267 -28.38 12.96 2.33
N PRO A 268 -28.45 14.16 1.72
CA PRO A 268 -29.16 14.33 0.45
C PRO A 268 -28.63 13.35 -0.61
N LEU A 269 -29.55 12.69 -1.34
CA LEU A 269 -29.21 11.62 -2.29
C LEU A 269 -28.18 12.06 -3.35
N GLY A 270 -28.23 13.32 -3.78
CA GLY A 270 -27.24 13.88 -4.72
C GLY A 270 -25.81 13.91 -4.14
N HIS A 271 -25.66 14.30 -2.87
CA HIS A 271 -24.35 14.31 -2.20
C HIS A 271 -23.85 12.88 -1.99
N TRP A 272 -24.74 11.97 -1.62
CA TRP A 272 -24.42 10.55 -1.47
C TRP A 272 -23.95 9.94 -2.80
N LEU A 273 -24.64 10.21 -3.91
CA LEU A 273 -24.23 9.74 -5.25
C LEU A 273 -22.91 10.36 -5.70
N LEU A 274 -22.69 11.65 -5.42
CA LEU A 274 -21.44 12.32 -5.74
C LEU A 274 -20.26 11.68 -5.01
N TYR A 275 -20.42 11.38 -3.72
CA TYR A 275 -19.42 10.66 -2.94
C TYR A 275 -19.13 9.27 -3.53
N ARG A 276 -20.18 8.52 -3.91
CA ARG A 276 -20.05 7.21 -4.58
C ARG A 276 -19.44 7.28 -5.99
N ALA A 277 -19.43 8.44 -6.62
CA ALA A 277 -18.75 8.60 -7.91
C ALA A 277 -17.24 8.32 -7.78
N ALA A 278 -16.64 8.55 -6.61
CA ALA A 278 -15.24 8.21 -6.35
C ALA A 278 -14.96 6.70 -6.44
N ASP A 279 -15.86 5.86 -5.91
CA ASP A 279 -15.77 4.40 -6.03
C ASP A 279 -15.91 3.94 -7.50
N VAL A 280 -16.78 4.60 -8.26
CA VAL A 280 -16.95 4.34 -9.70
C VAL A 280 -15.69 4.72 -10.47
N VAL A 281 -15.06 5.85 -10.12
CA VAL A 281 -13.78 6.27 -10.70
C VAL A 281 -12.68 5.25 -10.38
N MET A 282 -12.60 4.76 -9.14
CA MET A 282 -11.68 3.68 -8.78
C MET A 282 -11.89 2.45 -9.67
N LEU A 283 -13.12 1.94 -9.77
CA LEU A 283 -13.41 0.77 -10.60
C LEU A 283 -13.11 1.00 -12.08
N ALA A 284 -13.38 2.20 -12.59
CA ALA A 284 -13.07 2.58 -13.96
C ALA A 284 -11.55 2.60 -14.22
N VAL A 285 -10.76 3.15 -13.29
CA VAL A 285 -9.29 3.15 -13.35
C VAL A 285 -8.75 1.73 -13.32
N VAL A 286 -9.23 0.89 -12.40
CA VAL A 286 -8.83 -0.52 -12.30
C VAL A 286 -9.18 -1.28 -13.58
N TRP A 287 -10.40 -1.10 -14.10
CA TRP A 287 -10.84 -1.73 -15.34
C TRP A 287 -9.96 -1.34 -16.51
N TRP A 288 -9.68 -0.04 -16.64
CA TRP A 288 -8.87 0.51 -17.70
C TRP A 288 -7.44 -0.02 -17.64
N ALA A 289 -6.83 -0.01 -16.45
CA ALA A 289 -5.50 -0.52 -16.22
C ALA A 289 -5.40 -2.03 -16.54
N LEU A 290 -6.33 -2.85 -16.03
CA LEU A 290 -6.37 -4.29 -16.29
C LEU A 290 -6.61 -4.60 -17.78
N ARG A 291 -7.37 -3.76 -18.48
CA ARG A 291 -7.58 -3.89 -19.93
C ARG A 291 -6.31 -3.62 -20.73
N LEU A 292 -5.48 -2.67 -20.28
CA LEU A 292 -4.23 -2.30 -20.95
C LEU A 292 -3.07 -3.24 -20.60
N LEU A 293 -3.08 -3.81 -19.39
CA LEU A 293 -1.98 -4.58 -18.82
C LEU A 293 -1.45 -5.70 -19.75
N PRO A 294 -2.31 -6.55 -20.36
CA PRO A 294 -1.85 -7.66 -21.20
C PRO A 294 -1.10 -7.19 -22.46
N GLY A 295 -1.48 -6.02 -23.00
CA GLY A 295 -0.83 -5.41 -24.17
C GLY A 295 0.43 -4.61 -23.83
N LEU A 296 0.57 -4.17 -22.57
CA LEU A 296 1.74 -3.42 -22.08
C LEU A 296 2.86 -4.35 -21.58
N LEU A 297 2.51 -5.51 -21.04
CA LEU A 297 3.47 -6.51 -20.56
C LEU A 297 4.25 -7.15 -21.72
N THR A 298 5.54 -7.36 -21.51
CA THR A 298 6.38 -8.15 -22.43
C THR A 298 6.05 -9.65 -22.40
N ARG A 299 5.57 -10.15 -21.26
CA ARG A 299 5.06 -11.53 -21.10
C ARG A 299 3.95 -11.56 -20.07
N THR A 300 2.81 -12.13 -20.44
CA THR A 300 1.69 -12.41 -19.53
C THR A 300 2.01 -13.65 -18.71
N THR A 301 2.33 -13.44 -17.44
CA THR A 301 2.58 -14.50 -16.45
C THR A 301 1.75 -14.19 -15.22
N VAL A 302 1.37 -15.21 -14.45
CA VAL A 302 0.63 -15.03 -13.18
C VAL A 302 1.24 -13.95 -12.29
N PRO A 303 2.55 -13.95 -11.96
CA PRO A 303 3.12 -12.92 -11.07
C PRO A 303 3.10 -11.53 -11.69
N ALA A 304 3.27 -11.41 -13.02
CA ALA A 304 3.22 -10.11 -13.69
C ALA A 304 1.79 -9.54 -13.75
N MET A 305 0.79 -10.40 -13.93
CA MET A 305 -0.62 -10.00 -13.87
C MET A 305 -1.04 -9.67 -12.44
N ALA A 306 -0.62 -10.45 -11.44
CA ALA A 306 -0.92 -10.21 -10.03
C ALA A 306 -0.31 -8.88 -9.55
N VAL A 307 1.01 -8.67 -9.72
CA VAL A 307 1.67 -7.41 -9.32
C VAL A 307 1.09 -6.23 -10.11
N GLY A 308 0.84 -6.38 -11.41
CA GLY A 308 0.22 -5.34 -12.22
C GLY A 308 -1.21 -4.98 -11.78
N ALA A 309 -1.99 -5.98 -11.35
CA ALA A 309 -3.34 -5.78 -10.83
C ALA A 309 -3.33 -5.12 -9.44
N VAL A 310 -2.37 -5.47 -8.56
CA VAL A 310 -2.13 -4.76 -7.29
C VAL A 310 -1.77 -3.29 -7.55
N CYS A 311 -0.87 -3.01 -8.49
CA CYS A 311 -0.58 -1.63 -8.87
C CYS A 311 -1.82 -0.90 -9.41
N ALA A 312 -2.67 -1.59 -10.19
CA ALA A 312 -3.91 -1.03 -10.71
C ALA A 312 -4.93 -0.71 -9.61
N THR A 313 -5.10 -1.59 -8.61
CA THR A 313 -6.01 -1.37 -7.48
C THR A 313 -5.55 -0.22 -6.60
N VAL A 314 -4.25 -0.12 -6.30
CA VAL A 314 -3.68 1.01 -5.55
C VAL A 314 -3.81 2.34 -6.31
N LEU A 315 -3.61 2.35 -7.64
CA LEU A 315 -3.88 3.56 -8.44
C LEU A 315 -5.35 3.95 -8.43
N GLY A 316 -6.25 2.97 -8.44
CA GLY A 316 -7.69 3.21 -8.29
C GLY A 316 -8.04 3.83 -6.94
N LEU A 317 -7.43 3.33 -5.86
CA LEU A 317 -7.55 3.92 -4.51
C LEU A 317 -7.07 5.37 -4.50
N PHE A 318 -5.89 5.66 -5.06
CA PHE A 318 -5.38 7.04 -5.14
C PHE A 318 -6.31 7.97 -5.94
N ALA A 319 -6.87 7.49 -7.06
CA ALA A 319 -7.83 8.27 -7.82
C ALA A 319 -9.10 8.59 -7.01
N SER A 320 -9.60 7.62 -6.24
CA SER A 320 -10.74 7.83 -5.34
C SER A 320 -10.40 8.77 -4.19
N GLN A 321 -9.25 8.59 -3.55
CA GLN A 321 -8.80 9.42 -2.43
C GLN A 321 -8.61 10.88 -2.85
N VAL A 322 -7.97 11.12 -4.00
CA VAL A 322 -7.83 12.49 -4.54
C VAL A 322 -9.19 13.11 -4.86
N LEU A 323 -10.19 12.33 -5.30
CA LEU A 323 -11.53 12.86 -5.51
C LEU A 323 -12.24 13.16 -4.19
N HIS A 324 -12.13 12.31 -3.17
CA HIS A 324 -12.65 12.57 -1.83
C HIS A 324 -12.02 13.84 -1.23
N MET A 325 -10.70 14.02 -1.36
CA MET A 325 -9.99 15.23 -0.94
C MET A 325 -10.53 16.51 -1.59
N ALA A 326 -11.01 16.43 -2.84
CA ALA A 326 -11.59 17.57 -3.54
C ALA A 326 -13.06 17.84 -3.15
N MET A 327 -13.76 16.82 -2.65
CA MET A 327 -15.17 16.91 -2.22
C MET A 327 -15.31 17.27 -0.74
N ASP A 328 -14.36 16.84 0.10
CA ASP A 328 -14.41 17.04 1.54
C ASP A 328 -13.86 18.42 1.94
N ASP A 329 -14.55 19.13 2.83
CA ASP A 329 -14.09 20.41 3.39
C ASP A 329 -12.95 20.24 4.43
N THR A 330 -12.27 19.09 4.45
CA THR A 330 -11.24 18.71 5.44
C THR A 330 -10.12 19.74 5.56
N ALA A 331 -9.70 20.34 4.43
CA ALA A 331 -8.66 21.38 4.42
C ALA A 331 -9.06 22.64 5.19
N ARG A 332 -10.34 23.02 5.13
CA ARG A 332 -10.89 24.21 5.79
C ARG A 332 -11.09 23.99 7.28
N VAL A 333 -11.41 22.76 7.68
CA VAL A 333 -11.75 22.43 9.08
C VAL A 333 -10.52 21.99 9.87
N TRP A 334 -9.64 21.17 9.29
CA TRP A 334 -8.51 20.52 9.98
C TRP A 334 -7.13 20.90 9.42
N GLY A 335 -7.08 21.77 8.40
CA GLY A 335 -5.85 22.26 7.78
C GLY A 335 -5.36 21.42 6.59
N PHE A 336 -4.39 21.95 5.84
CA PHE A 336 -3.92 21.38 4.56
C PHE A 336 -3.23 20.02 4.70
N MET A 337 -2.58 19.73 5.84
CA MET A 337 -1.94 18.42 6.04
C MET A 337 -2.97 17.29 6.17
N TYR A 338 -4.09 17.53 6.85
CA TYR A 338 -5.16 16.53 7.01
C TYR A 338 -5.77 16.07 5.70
N LEU A 339 -5.65 16.84 4.61
CA LEU A 339 -6.06 16.38 3.27
C LEU A 339 -5.37 15.08 2.86
N PHE A 340 -4.12 14.89 3.25
CA PHE A 340 -3.34 13.73 2.81
C PHE A 340 -3.34 12.58 3.83
N ALA A 341 -4.01 12.73 4.97
CA ALA A 341 -3.99 11.75 6.05
C ALA A 341 -4.46 10.36 5.60
N ASP A 342 -5.47 10.32 4.73
CA ASP A 342 -6.06 9.06 4.23
C ASP A 342 -5.31 8.48 3.02
N LEU A 343 -4.23 9.14 2.57
CA LEU A 343 -3.50 8.74 1.38
C LEU A 343 -2.70 7.45 1.66
N GLY A 344 -3.04 6.37 0.97
CA GLY A 344 -2.46 5.05 1.23
C GLY A 344 -3.29 4.15 2.13
N ASP A 345 -4.45 4.62 2.61
CA ASP A 345 -5.42 3.75 3.27
C ASP A 345 -5.96 2.69 2.29
N GLY A 346 -6.23 1.49 2.80
CA GLY A 346 -6.76 0.37 2.01
C GLY A 346 -5.73 -0.36 1.14
N VAL A 347 -4.43 0.00 1.20
CA VAL A 347 -3.36 -0.74 0.50
C VAL A 347 -3.29 -2.23 0.87
N PRO A 348 -3.50 -2.67 2.13
CA PRO A 348 -3.56 -4.09 2.46
C PRO A 348 -4.70 -4.83 1.75
N ALA A 349 -5.89 -4.23 1.69
CA ALA A 349 -7.00 -4.76 0.91
C ALA A 349 -6.74 -4.71 -0.61
N ALA A 350 -6.02 -3.70 -1.11
CA ALA A 350 -5.60 -3.63 -2.51
C ALA A 350 -4.60 -4.74 -2.87
N LEU A 351 -3.78 -5.18 -1.93
CA LEU A 351 -2.90 -6.33 -2.08
C LEU A 351 -3.70 -7.63 -2.26
N THR A 352 -4.66 -7.92 -1.39
CA THR A 352 -5.47 -9.16 -1.44
C THR A 352 -6.36 -9.20 -2.67
N PHE A 353 -7.15 -8.14 -2.90
CA PHE A 353 -8.07 -8.06 -4.04
C PHE A 353 -7.34 -7.82 -5.35
N GLY A 354 -6.20 -7.14 -5.35
CA GLY A 354 -5.36 -6.97 -6.54
C GLY A 354 -4.73 -8.29 -7.00
N VAL A 355 -4.16 -9.08 -6.08
CA VAL A 355 -3.59 -10.39 -6.42
C VAL A 355 -4.67 -11.32 -6.98
N THR A 356 -5.81 -11.44 -6.28
CA THR A 356 -6.92 -12.30 -6.72
C THR A 356 -7.52 -11.83 -8.06
N ALA A 357 -7.70 -10.52 -8.26
CA ALA A 357 -8.13 -9.94 -9.53
C ALA A 357 -7.14 -10.25 -10.67
N GLY A 358 -5.83 -10.13 -10.42
CA GLY A 358 -4.80 -10.45 -11.42
C GLY A 358 -4.76 -11.92 -11.81
N ILE A 359 -4.95 -12.83 -10.85
CA ILE A 359 -5.06 -14.27 -11.09
C ILE A 359 -6.32 -14.58 -11.91
N ALA A 360 -7.47 -14.03 -11.54
CA ALA A 360 -8.72 -14.22 -12.25
C ALA A 360 -8.67 -13.66 -13.69
N ALA A 361 -8.09 -12.47 -13.87
CA ALA A 361 -7.85 -11.88 -15.18
C ALA A 361 -6.90 -12.73 -16.04
N PHE A 362 -5.84 -13.31 -15.44
CA PHE A 362 -4.95 -14.20 -16.17
C PHE A 362 -5.65 -15.50 -16.60
N ALA A 363 -6.40 -16.14 -15.70
CA ALA A 363 -7.13 -17.37 -15.99
C ALA A 363 -8.14 -17.16 -17.13
N THR A 364 -8.88 -16.05 -17.11
CA THR A 364 -9.85 -15.70 -18.16
C THR A 364 -9.20 -15.41 -19.50
N LEU A 365 -8.02 -14.74 -19.53
CA LEU A 365 -7.25 -14.59 -20.77
C LEU A 365 -6.86 -15.94 -21.36
N ARG A 366 -6.39 -16.88 -20.54
CA ARG A 366 -6.01 -18.23 -20.98
C ARG A 366 -7.17 -19.02 -21.55
N LEU A 367 -8.33 -18.96 -20.89
CA LEU A 367 -9.56 -19.60 -21.37
C LEU A 367 -10.05 -19.01 -22.68
N ALA A 368 -9.94 -17.68 -22.85
CA ALA A 368 -10.32 -17.00 -24.08
C ALA A 368 -9.38 -17.31 -25.26
N GLU A 369 -8.07 -17.44 -25.02
CA GLU A 369 -7.08 -17.85 -26.02
C GLU A 369 -7.32 -19.29 -26.50
N GLY A 370 -7.59 -20.23 -25.58
CA GLY A 370 -7.87 -21.63 -25.92
C GLY A 370 -9.12 -21.81 -26.78
N ARG A 371 -10.17 -21.02 -26.51
CA ARG A 371 -11.43 -21.04 -27.30
C ARG A 371 -11.29 -20.36 -28.68
N GLY A 372 -10.30 -19.48 -28.85
CA GLY A 372 -9.97 -18.88 -30.14
C GLY A 372 -9.30 -19.88 -31.08
N ALA A 373 -8.35 -20.66 -30.56
CA ALA A 373 -7.64 -21.70 -31.33
C ALA A 373 -8.56 -22.84 -31.79
N SER A 374 -9.55 -23.22 -30.97
CA SER A 374 -10.53 -24.26 -31.34
C SER A 374 -11.51 -23.82 -32.43
N ARG A 375 -11.70 -22.51 -32.65
CA ARG A 375 -12.61 -21.95 -33.67
C ARG A 375 -11.94 -21.67 -35.01
N SER A 376 -10.61 -21.61 -35.06
CA SER A 376 -9.85 -21.44 -36.32
C SER A 376 -9.42 -22.78 -36.94
N GLY A 377 -9.68 -23.90 -36.24
CA GLY A 377 -9.40 -25.26 -36.71
C GLY A 377 -10.65 -26.02 -37.21
N SER A 378 -11.79 -25.34 -37.32
CA SER A 378 -13.03 -25.78 -37.97
C SER A 378 -13.29 -24.90 -39.18
#